data_AF-A0A7L0D7X9-F1
#
_entry.id   AF-A0A7L0D7X9-F1
#
_cell.length_a   1.000
_cell.length_b   1.000
_cell.length_c   1.000
_cell.angle_alpha   90.00
_cell.angle_beta   90.00
_cell.angle_gamma   90.00
#
_symmetry.space_group_name_H-M   'P 1'
#
loop_
_entity.id
_entity.type
_entity.pdbx_description
1 polymer ?
#
loop_
_entity_poly.entity_id
_entity_poly.type
_entity_poly.pdbx_seq_one_letter_code
_entity_poly.pdbx_strand_id
1 'polypeptide(L)'
;QEWKNTLATWDPQDFCNISRIILPTNTYWSPPIFILERVNGQNSNLDYMVVMHNGSFNSTQPLQVTLTCSLMIFKFPFDTQMCNLTVASFLYPAVTDLIMKTRRSPAEMMKDSQSYFLTDGEWKFTNLSIIEYMEQLDKEQFSMVTYVISMERRPTLYILNLILPTCALYLLDLAVLFGPSSLEEKISFQIAIILGSSMLAVILNNILPTSSNKPPVIGTH
;
A
#
# COMPACT_ATOMS: atom_id res chain seq x y z
N GLN A 1 13.49 -13.95 0.73
CA GLN A 1 13.14 -15.16 1.48
C GLN A 1 14.41 -15.93 1.79
N GLU A 2 14.49 -16.52 2.98
CA GLU A 2 15.62 -17.35 3.38
C GLU A 2 15.08 -18.59 4.09
N TRP A 3 15.54 -19.77 3.69
CA TRP A 3 15.20 -21.04 4.32
C TRP A 3 16.41 -21.97 4.31
N LYS A 4 16.32 -23.08 5.04
CA LYS A 4 17.42 -24.05 5.14
C LYS A 4 16.95 -25.43 4.72
N ASN A 5 17.75 -26.11 3.91
CA ASN A 5 17.55 -27.51 3.53
C ASN A 5 18.84 -28.29 3.81
N THR A 6 18.79 -29.22 4.76
CA THR A 6 19.94 -30.02 5.19
C THR A 6 20.38 -31.04 4.14
N LEU A 7 19.50 -31.42 3.22
CA LEU A 7 19.80 -32.37 2.14
C LEU A 7 20.61 -31.73 1.00
N ALA A 8 20.67 -30.41 0.94
CA ALA A 8 21.40 -29.65 -0.09
C ALA A 8 22.65 -29.01 0.50
N THR A 9 23.55 -29.84 1.05
CA THR A 9 24.82 -29.42 1.64
C THR A 9 25.99 -30.10 0.94
N TRP A 10 27.15 -29.44 0.90
CA TRP A 10 28.38 -30.02 0.37
C TRP A 10 29.61 -29.42 1.08
N ASP A 11 30.73 -30.14 1.07
CA ASP A 11 32.02 -29.60 1.48
C ASP A 11 32.64 -28.83 0.30
N PRO A 12 32.88 -27.52 0.41
CA PRO A 12 33.52 -26.76 -0.66
C PRO A 12 34.86 -27.36 -1.13
N GLN A 13 35.61 -28.04 -0.26
CA GLN A 13 36.91 -28.63 -0.63
C GLN A 13 36.78 -29.73 -1.69
N ASP A 14 35.68 -30.48 -1.68
CA ASP A 14 35.38 -31.52 -2.68
C ASP A 14 34.97 -30.91 -4.04
N PHE A 15 34.61 -29.62 -4.05
CA PHE A 15 34.05 -28.93 -5.21
C PHE A 15 34.80 -27.62 -5.51
N CYS A 16 36.14 -27.67 -5.59
CA CYS A 16 36.97 -26.52 -6.01
C CYS A 16 36.73 -25.22 -5.19
N ASN A 17 36.48 -25.34 -3.89
CA ASN A 17 36.13 -24.25 -2.98
C ASN A 17 34.86 -23.47 -3.37
N ILE A 18 33.95 -24.07 -4.14
CA ILE A 18 32.66 -23.46 -4.46
C ILE A 18 31.80 -23.42 -3.19
N SER A 19 31.50 -22.21 -2.71
CA SER A 19 30.70 -21.99 -1.50
C SER A 19 29.24 -21.61 -1.78
N ARG A 20 28.92 -21.23 -3.02
CA ARG A 20 27.56 -20.88 -3.45
C ARG A 20 27.33 -21.20 -4.92
N ILE A 21 26.08 -21.54 -5.25
CA ILE A 21 25.62 -21.74 -6.63
C ILE A 21 24.31 -20.98 -6.85
N ILE A 22 24.01 -20.64 -8.10
CA ILE A 22 22.77 -19.97 -8.50
C ILE A 22 21.99 -20.95 -9.38
N LEU A 23 20.76 -21.23 -8.99
CA LEU A 23 19.90 -22.19 -9.68
C LEU A 23 18.52 -21.59 -9.94
N PRO A 24 17.83 -22.03 -11.01
CA PRO A 24 16.42 -21.73 -11.19
C PRO A 24 15.59 -22.19 -9.98
N THR A 25 14.62 -21.38 -9.54
CA THR A 25 13.82 -21.65 -8.32
C THR A 25 13.02 -22.96 -8.43
N ASN A 26 12.68 -23.41 -9.63
CA ASN A 26 11.98 -24.68 -9.86
C ASN A 26 12.87 -25.94 -9.69
N THR A 27 14.18 -25.79 -9.43
CA THR A 27 15.11 -26.91 -9.26
C THR A 27 14.98 -27.57 -7.89
N TYR A 28 14.69 -26.78 -6.86
CA TYR A 28 14.47 -27.24 -5.50
C TYR A 28 13.13 -26.74 -4.98
N TRP A 29 12.67 -27.37 -3.90
CA TRP A 29 11.52 -26.85 -3.17
C TRP A 29 11.83 -25.46 -2.59
N SER A 30 10.89 -24.54 -2.80
CA SER A 30 10.85 -23.21 -2.18
C SER A 30 9.51 -23.02 -1.46
N PRO A 31 9.48 -22.35 -0.29
CA PRO A 31 8.25 -22.13 0.45
C PRO A 31 7.26 -21.27 -0.37
N PRO A 32 6.03 -21.77 -0.63
CA PRO A 32 5.04 -21.01 -1.36
C PRO A 32 4.53 -19.85 -0.49
N ILE A 33 4.61 -18.63 -1.01
CA ILE A 33 4.09 -17.44 -0.34
C ILE A 33 2.89 -16.87 -1.08
N PHE A 34 1.89 -16.45 -0.32
CA PHE A 34 0.68 -15.81 -0.81
C PHE A 34 0.53 -14.45 -0.15
N ILE A 35 0.03 -13.47 -0.91
CA ILE A 35 -0.36 -12.17 -0.37
C ILE A 35 -1.88 -12.13 -0.38
N LEU A 36 -2.50 -12.05 0.80
CA LEU A 36 -3.94 -12.18 0.94
C LEU A 36 -4.73 -11.05 0.29
N GLU A 37 -4.24 -9.83 0.43
CA GLU A 37 -4.88 -8.64 -0.09
C GLU A 37 -4.59 -8.42 -1.58
N ARG A 38 -3.91 -9.34 -2.27
CA ARG A 38 -3.55 -9.17 -3.69
C ARG A 38 -4.77 -9.27 -4.59
N VAL A 39 -5.03 -8.21 -5.36
CA VAL A 39 -6.05 -8.17 -6.43
C VAL A 39 -5.41 -8.42 -7.79
N ASN A 40 -4.25 -7.82 -8.03
CA ASN A 40 -3.50 -7.95 -9.28
C ASN A 40 -2.00 -7.80 -9.00
N GLY A 41 -1.15 -8.16 -9.96
CA GLY A 41 0.28 -7.89 -9.89
C GLY A 41 1.07 -8.67 -10.92
N GLN A 42 2.28 -8.21 -11.20
CA GLN A 42 3.22 -8.89 -12.08
C GLN A 42 4.31 -9.56 -11.24
N ASN A 43 4.50 -10.85 -11.47
CA ASN A 43 5.65 -11.56 -10.92
C ASN A 43 6.87 -11.33 -11.83
N SER A 44 8.06 -11.27 -11.26
CA SER A 44 9.30 -11.23 -12.03
C SER A 44 9.45 -12.50 -12.86
N ASN A 45 9.94 -12.39 -14.09
CA ASN A 45 10.30 -13.55 -14.92
C ASN A 45 11.65 -14.18 -14.51
N LEU A 46 12.39 -13.55 -13.60
CA LEU A 46 13.69 -14.02 -13.12
C LEU A 46 13.51 -14.82 -11.82
N ASP A 47 13.31 -16.12 -11.99
CA ASP A 47 13.15 -17.10 -10.91
C ASP A 47 14.47 -17.83 -10.63
N TYR A 48 15.38 -17.15 -9.92
CA TYR A 48 16.62 -17.74 -9.43
C TYR A 48 16.73 -17.67 -7.91
N MET A 49 17.40 -18.66 -7.34
CA MET A 49 17.78 -18.72 -5.93
C MET A 49 19.28 -18.99 -5.79
N VAL A 50 19.85 -18.45 -4.71
CA VAL A 50 21.22 -18.73 -4.30
C VAL A 50 21.19 -19.86 -3.29
N VAL A 51 21.93 -20.92 -3.56
CA VAL A 51 22.14 -22.04 -2.63
C VAL A 51 23.56 -21.96 -2.09
N MET A 52 23.70 -21.96 -0.77
CA MET A 52 24.98 -21.94 -0.06
C MET A 52 25.38 -23.35 0.36
N HIS A 53 26.68 -23.61 0.46
CA HIS A 53 27.22 -24.93 0.82
C HIS A 53 26.72 -25.49 2.16
N ASN A 54 26.33 -24.60 3.08
CA ASN A 54 25.76 -24.93 4.39
C ASN A 54 24.25 -25.26 4.35
N GLY A 55 23.66 -25.33 3.16
CA GLY A 55 22.25 -25.64 2.95
C GLY A 55 21.30 -24.45 3.14
N SER A 56 21.82 -23.22 3.25
CA SER A 56 21.00 -22.01 3.24
C SER A 56 20.61 -21.63 1.82
N PHE A 57 19.32 -21.36 1.63
CA PHE A 57 18.73 -20.91 0.38
C PHE A 57 18.30 -19.45 0.54
N ASN A 58 18.63 -18.62 -0.44
CA ASN A 58 18.20 -17.23 -0.47
C ASN A 58 17.58 -16.90 -1.83
N SER A 59 16.34 -16.45 -1.82
CA SER A 59 15.63 -15.98 -3.00
C SER A 59 15.15 -14.55 -2.77
N THR A 60 15.54 -13.65 -3.66
CA THR A 60 15.12 -12.24 -3.64
C THR A 60 14.58 -11.90 -5.01
N GLN A 61 13.32 -11.46 -5.04
CA GLN A 61 12.63 -11.14 -6.28
C GLN A 61 11.91 -9.80 -6.13
N PRO A 62 12.01 -8.90 -7.12
CA PRO A 62 11.17 -7.72 -7.16
C PRO A 62 9.73 -8.14 -7.45
N LEU A 63 8.78 -7.53 -6.75
CA LEU A 63 7.37 -7.83 -6.88
C LEU A 63 6.57 -6.53 -7.00
N GLN A 64 5.74 -6.44 -8.04
CA GLN A 64 4.75 -5.38 -8.19
C GLN A 64 3.36 -5.96 -7.89
N VAL A 65 2.71 -5.45 -6.86
CA VAL A 65 1.38 -5.90 -6.42
C VAL A 65 0.42 -4.75 -6.24
N THR A 66 -0.84 -5.01 -6.59
CA THR A 66 -1.98 -4.16 -6.28
C THR A 66 -2.77 -4.83 -5.17
N LEU A 67 -2.96 -4.10 -4.06
CA LEU A 67 -3.64 -4.60 -2.87
C LEU A 67 -5.03 -3.99 -2.73
N THR A 68 -5.95 -4.74 -2.13
CA THR A 68 -7.20 -4.21 -1.59
C THR A 68 -6.95 -3.63 -0.19
N CYS A 69 -7.49 -2.44 0.06
CA CYS A 69 -7.37 -1.74 1.34
C CYS A 69 -8.62 -0.90 1.59
N SER A 70 -9.12 -0.92 2.83
CA SER A 70 -10.25 -0.10 3.24
C SER A 70 -9.77 1.31 3.58
N LEU A 71 -10.21 2.30 2.82
CA LEU A 71 -9.77 3.69 2.97
C LEU A 71 -10.71 4.49 3.89
N MET A 72 -10.13 5.15 4.89
CA MET A 72 -10.83 6.09 5.77
C MET A 72 -10.74 7.51 5.24
N ILE A 73 -11.73 7.93 4.45
CA ILE A 73 -11.72 9.25 3.79
C ILE A 73 -12.40 10.38 4.59
N PHE A 74 -12.80 10.13 5.85
CA PHE A 74 -13.51 11.13 6.64
C PHE A 74 -12.80 12.49 6.70
N LYS A 75 -11.47 12.48 6.87
CA LYS A 75 -10.63 13.68 6.94
C LYS A 75 -10.04 14.12 5.59
N PHE A 76 -10.52 13.58 4.47
CA PHE A 76 -10.01 13.94 3.15
C PHE A 76 -10.01 15.47 2.95
N PRO A 77 -8.93 16.07 2.39
CA PRO A 77 -7.69 15.46 1.85
C PRO A 77 -6.54 15.32 2.87
N PHE A 78 -6.81 15.50 4.16
CA PHE A 78 -5.84 15.43 5.27
C PHE A 78 -5.86 14.05 5.96
N ASP A 79 -6.08 12.99 5.18
CA ASP A 79 -6.26 11.64 5.66
C ASP A 79 -4.95 10.86 5.77
N THR A 80 -4.92 9.94 6.72
CA THR A 80 -3.89 8.92 6.87
C THR A 80 -4.53 7.56 6.69
N GLN A 81 -3.93 6.74 5.83
CA GLN A 81 -4.41 5.41 5.49
C GLN A 81 -3.50 4.34 6.11
N MET A 82 -4.11 3.24 6.52
CA MET A 82 -3.43 2.07 7.07
C MET A 82 -3.86 0.86 6.26
N CYS A 83 -2.95 0.33 5.46
CA CYS A 83 -3.21 -0.81 4.59
C CYS A 83 -2.41 -2.02 5.02
N ASN A 84 -3.06 -3.18 5.02
CA ASN A 84 -2.44 -4.44 5.39
C ASN A 84 -1.88 -5.12 4.13
N LEU A 85 -0.66 -5.63 4.24
CA LEU A 85 -0.08 -6.60 3.32
C LEU A 85 0.26 -7.84 4.15
N THR A 86 -0.56 -8.88 4.04
CA THR A 86 -0.42 -10.12 4.80
C THR A 86 0.20 -11.19 3.92
N VAL A 87 1.39 -11.63 4.31
CA VAL A 87 2.10 -12.75 3.70
C VAL A 87 1.74 -14.01 4.47
N ALA A 88 1.29 -15.05 3.77
CA ALA A 88 0.84 -16.31 4.32
C ALA A 88 1.33 -17.51 3.50
N SER A 89 1.36 -18.70 4.10
CA SER A 89 1.66 -19.98 3.42
C SER A 89 0.58 -20.99 3.81
N PHE A 90 -0.50 -21.08 3.03
CA PHE A 90 -1.66 -21.94 3.32
C PHE A 90 -1.46 -23.42 3.01
N LEU A 91 -0.35 -23.79 2.37
CA LEU A 91 -0.10 -25.18 1.98
C LEU A 91 0.60 -26.00 3.06
N TYR A 92 1.10 -25.34 4.11
CA TYR A 92 1.92 -25.95 5.15
C TYR A 92 1.46 -25.47 6.53
N PRO A 93 1.01 -26.38 7.41
CA PRO A 93 0.68 -26.02 8.78
C PRO A 93 1.91 -25.49 9.55
N ALA A 94 1.70 -24.45 10.34
CA ALA A 94 2.76 -23.72 11.02
C ALA A 94 3.46 -24.53 12.11
N VAL A 95 2.68 -25.30 12.87
CA VAL A 95 3.18 -26.02 14.05
C VAL A 95 4.09 -27.18 13.65
N THR A 96 3.90 -27.76 12.46
CA THR A 96 4.62 -28.95 12.02
C THR A 96 5.65 -28.67 10.92
N ASP A 97 5.33 -27.78 9.96
CA ASP A 97 6.04 -27.77 8.69
C ASP A 97 6.72 -26.43 8.38
N LEU A 98 6.01 -25.30 8.53
CA LEU A 98 6.50 -24.01 8.05
C LEU A 98 6.11 -22.82 8.94
N ILE A 99 7.12 -22.21 9.58
CA ILE A 99 6.96 -20.98 10.35
C ILE A 99 7.62 -19.82 9.60
N MET A 100 6.86 -18.78 9.31
CA MET A 100 7.41 -17.54 8.76
C MET A 100 7.81 -16.59 9.87
N LYS A 101 8.94 -15.92 9.67
CA LYS A 101 9.44 -14.87 10.55
C LYS A 101 10.04 -13.75 9.72
N THR A 102 9.99 -12.54 10.25
CA THR A 102 10.65 -11.41 9.64
C THR A 102 12.14 -11.40 9.96
N ARG A 103 12.96 -11.13 8.93
CA ARG A 103 14.42 -11.06 9.06
C ARG A 103 14.90 -9.68 9.53
N ARG A 104 14.19 -8.62 9.16
CA ARG A 104 14.56 -7.23 9.44
C ARG A 104 13.56 -6.61 10.40
N SER A 105 14.04 -5.72 11.24
CA SER A 105 13.18 -4.94 12.12
C SER A 105 12.36 -3.90 11.33
N PRO A 106 11.21 -3.44 11.86
CA PRO A 106 10.44 -2.38 11.24
C PRO A 106 11.26 -1.10 10.98
N ALA A 107 12.18 -0.76 11.89
CA ALA A 107 13.03 0.43 11.77
C ALA A 107 14.03 0.33 10.60
N GLU A 108 14.64 -0.83 10.41
CA GLU A 108 15.55 -1.07 9.27
C GLU A 108 14.78 -1.04 7.95
N MET A 109 13.63 -1.70 7.88
CA MET A 109 12.79 -1.71 6.68
C MET A 109 12.28 -0.31 6.32
N MET A 110 11.92 0.49 7.34
CA MET A 110 11.52 1.89 7.15
C MET A 110 12.65 2.70 6.50
N LYS A 111 13.86 2.61 7.05
CA LYS A 111 15.05 3.32 6.53
C LYS A 111 15.36 2.92 5.10
N ASP A 112 15.37 1.62 4.82
CA ASP A 112 15.61 1.11 3.47
C ASP A 112 14.54 1.60 2.50
N SER A 113 13.26 1.48 2.87
CA SER A 113 12.14 1.90 2.03
C SER A 113 12.23 3.38 1.67
N GLN A 114 12.53 4.24 2.65
CA GLN A 114 12.73 5.69 2.43
C GLN A 114 13.84 6.00 1.42
N SER A 115 14.89 5.18 1.35
CA SER A 115 15.98 5.35 0.39
C SER A 115 15.61 5.00 -1.05
N TYR A 116 14.59 4.16 -1.25
CA TYR A 116 14.14 3.73 -2.58
C TYR A 116 13.07 4.64 -3.18
N PHE A 117 12.45 5.54 -2.41
CA PHE A 117 11.48 6.50 -2.97
C PHE A 117 12.20 7.52 -3.85
N LEU A 118 11.90 7.51 -5.15
CA LEU A 118 12.50 8.44 -6.12
C LEU A 118 11.85 9.83 -6.09
N THR A 119 10.56 9.90 -5.75
CA THR A 119 9.80 11.15 -5.79
C THR A 119 8.81 11.23 -4.64
N ASP A 120 8.60 12.46 -4.22
CA ASP A 120 7.53 12.89 -3.34
C ASP A 120 6.18 12.88 -4.10
N GLY A 121 5.57 11.69 -4.20
CA GLY A 121 4.25 11.54 -4.79
C GLY A 121 3.12 12.10 -3.91
N GLU A 122 1.88 11.75 -4.24
CA GLU A 122 0.69 12.14 -3.47
C GLU A 122 0.72 11.61 -2.03
N TRP A 123 1.34 10.44 -1.82
CA TRP A 123 1.40 9.76 -0.53
C TRP A 123 2.79 9.84 0.06
N LYS A 124 2.85 10.25 1.33
CA LYS A 124 4.04 10.19 2.16
C LYS A 124 3.99 8.90 2.98
N PHE A 125 4.99 8.04 2.83
CA PHE A 125 5.15 6.88 3.70
C PHE A 125 5.57 7.31 5.10
N THR A 126 4.78 6.97 6.12
CA THR A 126 4.96 7.49 7.49
C THR A 126 5.36 6.41 8.47
N ASN A 127 4.74 5.23 8.41
CA ASN A 127 5.01 4.16 9.36
C ASN A 127 4.88 2.78 8.73
N LEU A 128 5.57 1.81 9.33
CA LEU A 128 5.49 0.39 9.03
C LEU A 128 5.49 -0.36 10.36
N SER A 129 4.45 -1.15 10.61
CA SER A 129 4.46 -2.13 11.68
C SER A 129 4.36 -3.54 11.12
N ILE A 130 4.86 -4.49 11.90
CA ILE A 130 4.93 -5.90 11.53
C ILE A 130 4.21 -6.67 12.64
N ILE A 131 3.27 -7.53 12.25
CA ILE A 131 2.52 -8.38 13.15
C ILE A 131 2.71 -9.82 12.69
N GLU A 132 3.38 -10.62 13.50
CA GLU A 132 3.54 -12.06 13.27
C GLU A 132 2.53 -12.82 14.13
N TYR A 133 1.74 -13.68 13.52
CA TYR A 133 0.74 -14.48 14.24
C TYR A 133 0.47 -15.82 13.53
N MET A 134 -0.28 -16.68 14.20
CA MET A 134 -0.82 -17.90 13.62
C MET A 134 -2.34 -17.79 13.57
N GLU A 135 -2.90 -18.08 12.42
CA GLU A 135 -4.35 -18.11 12.24
C GLU A 135 -4.83 -19.56 12.18
N GLN A 136 -5.87 -19.87 12.95
CA GLN A 136 -6.49 -21.18 12.90
C GLN A 136 -7.51 -21.22 11.76
N LEU A 137 -7.30 -22.16 10.82
CA LEU A 137 -8.24 -22.48 9.77
C LEU A 137 -8.61 -23.96 9.91
N ASP A 138 -9.89 -24.21 10.19
CA ASP A 138 -10.41 -25.52 10.56
C ASP A 138 -9.67 -26.15 11.76
N LYS A 139 -8.85 -27.18 11.50
CA LYS A 139 -8.09 -27.93 12.52
C LYS A 139 -6.59 -27.65 12.49
N GLU A 140 -6.13 -26.79 11.59
CA GLU A 140 -4.72 -26.49 11.39
C GLU A 140 -4.45 -25.00 11.66
N GLN A 141 -3.21 -24.69 12.01
CA GLN A 141 -2.76 -23.32 12.21
C GLN A 141 -1.79 -22.95 11.10
N PHE A 142 -1.95 -21.77 10.52
CA PHE A 142 -1.11 -21.26 9.45
C PHE A 142 -0.36 -20.02 9.91
N SER A 143 0.92 -19.94 9.57
CA SER A 143 1.76 -18.81 9.94
C SER A 143 1.45 -17.64 9.02
N MET A 144 1.34 -16.45 9.59
CA MET A 144 1.08 -15.22 8.86
C MET A 144 1.96 -14.08 9.37
N VAL A 145 2.33 -13.20 8.45
CA VAL A 145 3.06 -11.97 8.74
C VAL A 145 2.34 -10.83 8.04
N THR A 146 1.73 -9.93 8.83
CA THR A 146 1.08 -8.73 8.32
C THR A 146 1.99 -7.53 8.46
N TYR A 147 2.26 -6.88 7.33
CA TYR A 147 2.89 -5.58 7.25
C TYR A 147 1.79 -4.52 7.19
N VAL A 148 1.68 -3.71 8.23
CA VAL A 148 0.74 -2.58 8.24
C VAL A 148 1.47 -1.35 7.75
N ILE A 149 1.10 -0.90 6.56
CA ILE A 149 1.72 0.20 5.84
C ILE A 149 0.88 1.46 6.10
N SER A 150 1.46 2.43 6.78
CA SER A 150 0.82 3.73 7.02
C SER A 150 1.32 4.77 6.02
N MET A 151 0.37 5.45 5.37
CA MET A 151 0.64 6.51 4.41
C MET A 151 -0.22 7.74 4.69
N GLU A 152 0.36 8.92 4.59
CA GLU A 152 -0.30 10.21 4.77
C GLU A 152 -0.45 10.91 3.42
N ARG A 153 -1.65 11.42 3.10
CA ARG A 153 -1.89 12.15 1.85
C ARG A 153 -1.29 13.55 1.93
N ARG A 154 -0.64 13.99 0.86
CA ARG A 154 -0.20 15.38 0.68
C ARG A 154 -1.36 16.23 0.14
N PRO A 155 -1.94 17.15 0.93
CA PRO A 155 -3.17 17.84 0.56
C PRO A 155 -2.93 19.01 -0.42
N THR A 156 -1.68 19.36 -0.75
CA THR A 156 -1.32 20.61 -1.44
C THR A 156 -2.12 20.84 -2.73
N LEU A 157 -2.23 19.83 -3.59
CA LEU A 157 -2.97 19.95 -4.86
C LEU A 157 -4.48 20.06 -4.62
N TYR A 158 -5.01 19.38 -3.61
CA TYR A 158 -6.42 19.47 -3.23
C TYR A 158 -6.76 20.83 -2.62
N ILE A 159 -5.85 21.42 -1.85
CA ILE A 159 -6.01 22.77 -1.31
C ILE A 159 -6.09 23.79 -2.46
N LEU A 160 -5.14 23.73 -3.40
CA LEU A 160 -5.06 24.70 -4.50
C LEU A 160 -6.20 24.54 -5.51
N ASN A 161 -6.61 23.31 -5.82
CA ASN A 161 -7.54 23.04 -6.92
C ASN A 161 -9.00 22.81 -6.47
N LEU A 162 -9.26 22.52 -5.18
CA LEU A 162 -10.63 22.32 -4.68
C LEU A 162 -10.97 23.31 -3.57
N ILE A 163 -10.20 23.35 -2.49
CA ILE A 163 -10.56 24.15 -1.31
C ILE A 163 -10.51 25.65 -1.62
N LEU A 164 -9.43 26.14 -2.24
CA LEU A 164 -9.26 27.56 -2.53
C LEU A 164 -10.32 28.09 -3.52
N PRO A 165 -10.63 27.44 -4.66
CA PRO A 165 -11.73 27.83 -5.53
C PRO A 165 -13.10 27.81 -4.83
N THR A 166 -13.35 26.80 -3.99
CA THR A 166 -14.60 26.70 -3.21
C THR A 166 -14.75 27.86 -2.23
N CYS A 167 -13.70 28.19 -1.47
CA CYS A 167 -13.69 29.35 -0.58
C CYS A 167 -13.91 30.66 -1.35
N ALA A 168 -13.30 30.80 -2.54
CA ALA A 168 -13.50 31.98 -3.38
C ALA A 168 -14.96 32.11 -3.85
N LEU A 169 -15.62 31.00 -4.23
CA LEU A 169 -17.04 31.00 -4.59
C LEU A 169 -17.93 31.42 -3.40
N TYR A 170 -17.67 30.92 -2.19
CA TYR A 170 -18.42 31.33 -0.99
C TYR A 170 -18.20 32.81 -0.63
N LEU A 171 -16.98 33.33 -0.81
CA LEU A 171 -16.71 34.76 -0.59
C LEU A 171 -17.41 35.63 -1.64
N LEU A 172 -17.45 35.19 -2.90
CA LEU A 172 -18.20 35.86 -3.96
C LEU A 172 -19.70 35.85 -3.69
N ASP A 173 -20.25 34.73 -3.22
CA ASP A 173 -21.67 34.60 -2.84
C ASP A 173 -22.04 35.64 -1.75
N LEU A 174 -21.23 35.72 -0.69
CA LEU A 174 -21.40 36.73 0.36
C LEU A 174 -21.28 38.17 -0.20
N ALA A 175 -20.30 38.44 -1.05
CA ALA A 175 -20.10 39.76 -1.63
C ALA A 175 -21.29 40.20 -2.50
N VAL A 176 -21.86 39.29 -3.31
CA VAL A 176 -23.04 39.56 -4.15
C VAL A 176 -24.29 39.78 -3.29
N LEU A 177 -24.43 39.03 -2.19
CA LEU A 177 -25.56 39.18 -1.27
C LEU A 177 -25.61 40.58 -0.65
N PHE A 178 -24.48 41.06 -0.14
CA PHE A 178 -24.38 42.37 0.54
C PHE A 178 -24.07 43.55 -0.40
N GLY A 179 -23.69 43.29 -1.65
CA GLY A 179 -23.35 44.32 -2.62
C GLY A 179 -24.56 45.11 -3.16
N PRO A 180 -24.38 46.40 -3.50
CA PRO A 180 -25.37 47.19 -4.21
C PRO A 180 -25.37 46.78 -5.69
N SER A 181 -26.20 45.80 -6.04
CA SER A 181 -26.33 45.29 -7.40
C SER A 181 -27.80 45.14 -7.76
N SER A 182 -28.13 45.25 -9.05
CA SER A 182 -29.49 45.05 -9.52
C SER A 182 -29.92 43.59 -9.31
N LEU A 183 -31.23 43.35 -9.16
CA LEU A 183 -31.76 41.99 -8.95
C LEU A 183 -31.37 41.05 -10.11
N GLU A 184 -31.39 41.56 -11.33
CA GLU A 184 -31.05 40.80 -12.55
C GLU A 184 -29.59 40.33 -12.53
N GLU A 185 -28.66 41.22 -12.18
CA GLU A 185 -27.24 40.88 -12.03
C GLU A 185 -27.04 39.84 -10.93
N LYS A 186 -27.70 40.00 -9.77
CA LYS A 186 -27.61 39.04 -8.66
C LYS A 186 -28.05 37.63 -9.07
N ILE A 187 -29.15 37.51 -9.83
CA ILE A 187 -29.63 36.22 -10.33
C ILE A 187 -28.60 35.58 -11.28
N SER A 188 -28.05 36.37 -12.22
CA SER A 188 -27.04 35.87 -13.15
C SER A 188 -25.78 35.38 -12.43
N PHE A 189 -25.30 36.10 -11.41
CA PHE A 189 -24.17 35.66 -10.59
C PHE A 189 -24.48 34.38 -9.81
N GLN A 190 -25.67 34.26 -9.23
CA GLN A 190 -26.06 33.06 -8.48
C GLN A 190 -26.05 31.82 -9.36
N ILE A 191 -26.55 31.92 -10.60
CA ILE A 191 -26.53 30.81 -11.57
C ILE A 191 -25.08 30.38 -11.86
N ALA A 192 -24.17 31.34 -12.04
CA ALA A 192 -22.75 31.05 -12.29
C ALA A 192 -22.09 30.36 -11.08
N ILE A 193 -22.40 30.79 -9.86
CA ILE A 193 -21.90 30.17 -8.62
C ILE A 193 -22.40 28.72 -8.48
N ILE A 194 -23.69 28.47 -8.73
CA ILE A 194 -24.29 27.12 -8.71
C ILE A 194 -23.64 26.20 -9.75
N LEU A 195 -23.38 26.71 -10.95
CA LEU A 195 -22.69 25.96 -12.00
C LEU A 195 -21.26 25.61 -11.58
N GLY A 196 -20.53 26.58 -11.02
CA GLY A 196 -19.17 26.40 -10.52
C GLY A 196 -19.09 25.39 -9.39
N SER A 197 -19.99 25.46 -8.41
CA SER A 197 -20.04 24.50 -7.30
C SER A 197 -20.43 23.10 -7.77
N SER A 198 -21.34 22.98 -8.74
CA SER A 198 -21.71 21.69 -9.34
C SER A 198 -20.53 21.05 -10.06
N MET A 199 -19.74 21.84 -10.80
CA MET A 199 -18.52 21.34 -11.45
C MET A 199 -17.49 20.84 -10.43
N LEU A 200 -17.27 21.59 -9.33
CA LEU A 200 -16.37 21.16 -8.25
C LEU A 200 -16.88 19.88 -7.55
N ALA A 201 -18.18 19.75 -7.33
CA ALA A 201 -18.79 18.55 -6.75
C ALA A 201 -18.59 17.31 -7.67
N VAL A 202 -18.70 17.48 -8.98
CA VAL A 202 -18.43 16.40 -9.95
C VAL A 202 -16.96 15.99 -9.91
N ILE A 203 -16.03 16.95 -9.85
CA ILE A 203 -14.60 16.67 -9.72
C ILE A 203 -14.35 15.89 -8.42
N LEU A 204 -14.94 16.34 -7.30
CA LEU A 204 -14.84 15.67 -6.00
C LEU A 204 -15.39 14.24 -6.06
N ASN A 205 -16.52 14.02 -6.71
CA ASN A 205 -17.10 12.68 -6.84
C ASN A 205 -16.21 11.73 -7.69
N ASN A 206 -15.55 12.26 -8.72
CA ASN A 206 -14.65 11.47 -9.56
C ASN A 206 -13.33 11.07 -8.89
N ILE A 207 -12.87 11.84 -7.89
CA ILE A 207 -11.62 11.55 -7.16
C ILE A 207 -11.84 10.68 -5.92
N LEU A 208 -13.04 10.68 -5.35
CA LEU A 208 -13.34 9.91 -4.15
C LEU A 208 -13.64 8.45 -4.52
N PRO A 209 -13.13 7.48 -3.75
CA PRO A 209 -13.52 6.09 -3.94
C PRO A 209 -15.01 5.93 -3.62
N THR A 210 -15.72 5.16 -4.44
CA THR A 210 -17.17 4.89 -4.30
C THR A 210 -17.54 4.07 -3.05
N SER A 211 -16.54 3.61 -2.28
CA SER A 211 -16.70 2.58 -1.24
C SER A 211 -16.59 3.07 0.21
N SER A 212 -16.69 4.37 0.50
CA SER A 212 -16.56 4.81 1.91
C SER A 212 -17.88 4.63 2.68
N ASN A 213 -17.80 3.92 3.81
CA ASN A 213 -18.93 3.78 4.76
C ASN A 213 -19.32 5.12 5.43
N LYS A 214 -18.54 6.19 5.24
CA LYS A 214 -18.81 7.55 5.73
C LYS A 214 -18.35 8.58 4.70
N PRO A 215 -19.20 9.51 4.27
CA PRO A 215 -18.79 10.57 3.35
C PRO A 215 -17.69 11.45 3.98
N PRO A 216 -16.80 12.04 3.17
CA PRO A 216 -15.79 12.97 3.67
C PRO A 216 -16.45 14.27 4.14
N VAL A 217 -15.82 14.96 5.10
CA VAL A 217 -16.33 16.25 5.64
C VAL A 217 -16.54 17.30 4.53
N ILE A 218 -15.70 17.28 3.49
CA ILE A 218 -15.82 18.22 2.36
C ILE A 218 -17.03 17.95 1.45
N GLY A 219 -17.68 16.79 1.59
CA GLY A 219 -18.90 16.44 0.85
C GLY A 219 -20.19 16.56 1.67
N THR A 220 -20.11 16.95 2.94
CA THR A 220 -21.28 17.07 3.83
C THR A 220 -21.81 18.51 3.97
N HIS A 221 -21.10 19.49 3.42
CA HIS A 221 -21.42 20.93 3.48
C HIS A 221 -21.26 21.57 2.11
#